data_AF-A0A9X2QI53-F1
#
_entry.id   AF-A0A9X2QI53-F1
#
_cell.length_a   1.000
_cell.length_b   1.000
_cell.length_c   1.000
_cell.angle_alpha   90.00
_cell.angle_beta   90.00
_cell.angle_gamma   90.00
#
_symmetry.space_group_name_H-M   'P 1'
#
loop_
_entity.id
_entity.type
_entity.pdbx_description
1 polymer ?
#
loop_
_entity_poly.entity_id
_entity_poly.type
_entity_poly.pdbx_seq_one_letter_code
_entity_poly.pdbx_strand_id
1 'polypeptide(L)'
;MKQDAGMIVPRHWAEARIQHREGKRSITVRRFGWSDESYAAAELHARGRAGEALDEILSGTPLPRRERLAAYGEGLPIREEIVAQEGSLVLTRNSYGALCLNTPNVLFADVDFAHLPRRGLGLVGACCSW
;
A
#
# COMPACT_ATOMS: atom_id res chain seq x y z
N MET A 1 6.48 -5.79 -25.42
CA MET A 1 7.06 -5.68 -24.07
C MET A 1 5.98 -6.06 -23.09
N LYS A 2 6.14 -7.22 -22.44
CA LYS A 2 5.17 -7.72 -21.46
C LYS A 2 5.43 -6.97 -20.14
N GLN A 3 4.39 -6.41 -19.55
CA GLN A 3 4.44 -5.87 -18.20
C GLN A 3 4.88 -6.99 -17.26
N ASP A 4 6.01 -6.82 -16.59
CA ASP A 4 6.40 -7.68 -15.48
C ASP A 4 5.35 -7.53 -14.39
N ALA A 5 4.69 -8.65 -14.07
CA ALA A 5 3.67 -8.76 -13.04
C ALA A 5 4.28 -8.63 -11.63
N GLY A 6 4.90 -7.48 -11.32
CA GLY A 6 5.68 -7.30 -10.09
C GLY A 6 5.70 -5.90 -9.49
N MET A 7 5.20 -4.85 -10.16
CA MET A 7 5.18 -3.51 -9.55
C MET A 7 3.83 -3.25 -8.86
N ILE A 8 3.84 -3.37 -7.53
CA ILE A 8 2.66 -3.18 -6.67
C ILE A 8 2.30 -1.68 -6.52
N VAL A 9 3.23 -0.76 -6.85
CA VAL A 9 3.10 0.68 -6.60
C VAL A 9 3.18 1.46 -7.93
N PRO A 10 2.05 1.95 -8.47
CA PRO A 10 1.98 2.80 -9.65
C PRO A 10 2.47 4.23 -9.41
N ARG A 11 3.00 4.87 -10.44
CA ARG A 11 3.50 6.25 -10.39
C ARG A 11 2.40 7.31 -10.33
N HIS A 12 1.33 7.11 -11.11
CA HIS A 12 0.23 8.06 -11.24
C HIS A 12 -1.05 7.47 -10.71
N TRP A 13 -1.81 8.30 -9.99
CA TRP A 13 -3.08 7.97 -9.38
C TRP A 13 -4.10 9.05 -9.69
N ALA A 14 -5.35 8.63 -9.92
CA ALA A 14 -6.47 9.54 -10.10
C ALA A 14 -7.74 8.95 -9.47
N GLU A 15 -8.64 9.82 -9.00
CA GLU A 15 -10.01 9.45 -8.60
C GLU A 15 -10.98 9.93 -9.67
N ALA A 16 -11.87 9.04 -10.12
CA ALA A 16 -13.02 9.43 -10.92
C ALA A 16 -14.28 9.42 -10.06
N ARG A 17 -15.16 10.38 -10.33
CA ARG A 17 -16.49 10.48 -9.73
C ARG A 17 -17.54 10.54 -10.84
N ILE A 18 -18.42 9.56 -10.89
CA ILE A 18 -19.57 9.56 -11.79
C ILE A 18 -20.83 9.77 -10.97
N GLN A 19 -21.71 10.64 -11.45
CA GLN A 19 -23.04 10.86 -10.88
C GLN A 19 -24.07 10.47 -11.92
N HIS A 20 -25.00 9.62 -11.52
CA HIS A 20 -26.14 9.21 -12.32
C HIS A 20 -27.41 9.60 -11.59
N ARG A 21 -28.35 10.25 -12.30
CA ARG A 21 -29.63 10.65 -11.75
C ARG A 21 -30.74 10.10 -12.63
N GLU A 22 -31.66 9.37 -12.01
CA GLU A 22 -32.84 8.82 -12.66
C GLU A 22 -34.06 9.13 -11.79
N GLY A 23 -34.91 10.04 -12.26
CA GLY A 23 -36.06 10.55 -11.51
C GLY A 23 -35.67 11.12 -10.14
N LYS A 24 -36.16 10.48 -9.07
CA LYS A 24 -35.87 10.84 -7.66
C LYS A 24 -34.60 10.19 -7.11
N ARG A 25 -33.99 9.24 -7.82
CA ARG A 25 -32.78 8.51 -7.36
C ARG A 25 -31.53 9.19 -7.91
N SER A 26 -30.53 9.34 -7.06
CA SER A 26 -29.18 9.80 -7.44
C SER A 26 -28.15 8.82 -6.89
N ILE A 27 -27.27 8.36 -7.76
CA ILE A 27 -26.19 7.42 -7.45
C ILE A 27 -24.89 8.13 -7.79
N THR A 28 -24.00 8.25 -6.81
CA THR A 28 -22.63 8.71 -7.03
C THR A 28 -21.70 7.53 -6.82
N VAL A 29 -20.88 7.23 -7.81
CA VAL A 29 -19.85 6.19 -7.76
C VAL A 29 -18.46 6.84 -7.80
N ARG A 30 -17.54 6.34 -6.98
CA ARG A 30 -16.14 6.75 -6.98
C ARG A 30 -15.20 5.55 -7.06
N ARG A 31 -14.23 5.64 -7.96
CA ARG A 31 -13.18 4.62 -8.15
C ARG A 31 -11.83 5.30 -8.37
N PHE A 32 -10.77 4.63 -7.94
CA PHE A 32 -9.41 5.02 -8.25
C PHE A 32 -8.93 4.29 -9.51
N GLY A 33 -8.09 4.99 -10.25
CA GLY A 33 -7.32 4.47 -11.37
C GLY A 33 -5.85 4.82 -11.19
N TRP A 34 -5.01 4.14 -11.95
CA TRP A 34 -3.57 4.20 -11.83
C TRP A 34 -2.93 4.00 -13.20
N SER A 35 -1.70 4.49 -13.34
CA SER A 35 -0.88 4.31 -14.54
C SER A 35 0.58 4.59 -14.19
N ASP A 36 1.50 3.99 -14.94
CA ASP A 36 2.92 4.33 -14.89
C ASP A 36 3.34 5.35 -15.96
N GLU A 37 2.44 5.66 -16.91
CA GLU A 37 2.73 6.52 -18.05
C GLU A 37 2.36 7.98 -17.79
N SER A 38 1.15 8.23 -17.27
CA SER A 38 0.67 9.60 -17.04
C SER A 38 -0.54 9.68 -16.12
N TYR A 39 -0.79 10.87 -15.59
CA TYR A 39 -2.04 11.20 -14.88
C TYR A 39 -3.28 11.05 -15.77
N ALA A 40 -3.19 11.39 -17.06
CA ALA A 40 -4.32 11.27 -17.99
C ALA A 40 -4.71 9.80 -18.20
N ALA A 41 -3.73 8.90 -18.31
CA ALA A 41 -3.98 7.46 -18.39
C ALA A 41 -4.58 6.92 -17.07
N ALA A 42 -4.10 7.38 -15.91
CA ALA A 42 -4.68 7.03 -14.62
C ALA A 42 -6.14 7.51 -14.48
N GLU A 43 -6.45 8.71 -14.97
CA GLU A 43 -7.82 9.26 -14.96
C GLU A 43 -8.74 8.48 -15.89
N LEU A 44 -8.28 8.13 -17.09
CA LEU A 44 -9.04 7.30 -18.03
C LEU A 44 -9.36 5.93 -17.41
N HIS A 45 -8.36 5.30 -16.78
CA HIS A 45 -8.55 4.04 -16.07
C HIS A 45 -9.56 4.18 -14.91
N ALA A 46 -9.48 5.26 -14.14
CA ALA A 46 -10.42 5.54 -13.04
C ALA A 46 -11.85 5.71 -13.55
N ARG A 47 -12.03 6.44 -14.66
CA ARG A 47 -13.33 6.69 -15.29
C ARG A 47 -13.96 5.40 -15.82
N GLY A 48 -13.17 4.54 -16.49
CA GLY A 48 -13.62 3.22 -16.94
C GLY A 48 -14.17 2.38 -15.79
N ARG A 49 -13.36 2.19 -14.73
CA ARG A 49 -13.78 1.46 -13.52
C ARG A 49 -15.02 2.04 -12.85
N ALA A 50 -15.13 3.38 -12.79
CA ALA A 50 -16.31 4.03 -12.21
C ALA A 50 -17.58 3.81 -13.06
N GLY A 51 -17.44 3.74 -14.39
CA GLY A 51 -18.51 3.43 -15.32
C GLY A 51 -19.01 2.00 -15.15
N GLU A 52 -18.10 1.04 -15.21
CA GLU A 52 -18.41 -0.39 -14.98
C GLU A 52 -19.14 -0.62 -13.65
N ALA A 53 -18.61 -0.02 -12.57
CA ALA A 53 -19.25 -0.12 -11.26
C ALA A 53 -20.62 0.57 -11.18
N LEU A 54 -20.85 1.63 -11.94
CA LEU A 54 -22.16 2.25 -12.04
C LEU A 54 -23.13 1.32 -12.77
N ASP A 55 -22.73 0.75 -13.90
CA ASP A 55 -23.54 -0.16 -14.70
C ASP A 55 -23.96 -1.39 -13.88
N GLU A 56 -23.04 -1.96 -13.10
CA GLU A 56 -23.34 -3.06 -12.17
C GLU A 56 -24.32 -2.67 -11.06
N ILE A 57 -24.19 -1.46 -10.51
CA ILE A 57 -25.13 -0.96 -9.49
C ILE A 57 -26.53 -0.77 -10.13
N LEU A 58 -26.58 -0.26 -11.36
CA LEU A 58 -27.82 -0.08 -12.10
C LEU A 58 -28.46 -1.42 -12.49
N SER A 59 -27.66 -2.45 -12.75
CA SER A 59 -28.15 -3.82 -12.99
C SER A 59 -28.63 -4.53 -11.71
N GLY A 60 -28.53 -3.89 -10.55
CA GLY A 60 -29.03 -4.39 -9.27
C GLY A 60 -27.99 -5.11 -8.41
N THR A 61 -26.72 -5.16 -8.83
CA THR A 61 -25.63 -5.73 -8.03
C THR A 61 -25.32 -4.81 -6.84
N PRO A 62 -25.36 -5.30 -5.60
CA PRO A 62 -25.07 -4.47 -4.42
C PRO A 62 -23.56 -4.26 -4.28
N LEU A 63 -23.02 -3.26 -4.98
CA LEU A 63 -21.63 -2.83 -4.85
C LEU A 63 -21.46 -1.59 -3.94
N PRO A 64 -20.33 -1.46 -3.24
CA PRO A 64 -20.00 -0.23 -2.53
C PRO A 64 -19.80 0.93 -3.53
N ARG A 65 -20.56 2.01 -3.32
CA ARG A 65 -20.49 3.24 -4.13
C ARG A 65 -19.12 3.91 -4.09
N ARG A 66 -18.39 3.78 -2.98
CA ARG A 66 -17.02 4.29 -2.81
C ARG A 66 -16.08 3.12 -2.59
N GLU A 67 -15.01 3.08 -3.36
CA GLU A 67 -13.90 2.15 -3.14
C GLU A 67 -13.24 2.45 -1.80
N ARG A 68 -13.09 1.43 -0.96
CA ARG A 68 -12.43 1.58 0.34
C ARG A 68 -10.92 1.68 0.10
N LEU A 69 -10.26 2.54 0.88
CA LEU A 69 -8.81 2.57 0.93
C LEU A 69 -8.34 1.36 1.74
N ALA A 70 -7.87 0.32 1.06
CA ALA A 70 -7.13 -0.76 1.71
C ALA A 70 -5.64 -0.43 1.63
N ALA A 71 -4.98 -0.32 2.78
CA ALA A 71 -3.54 0.00 2.85
C ALA A 71 -2.68 -1.17 2.35
N TYR A 72 -3.08 -2.40 2.68
CA TYR A 72 -2.43 -3.64 2.27
C TYR A 72 -3.52 -4.68 2.06
N GLY A 73 -3.89 -4.99 0.81
CA GLY A 73 -4.82 -6.08 0.49
C GLY A 73 -5.76 -5.86 -0.70
N GLU A 74 -6.20 -7.00 -1.26
CA GLU A 74 -7.22 -7.20 -2.31
C GLU A 74 -6.90 -6.73 -3.74
N GLY A 75 -5.74 -7.14 -4.27
CA GLY A 75 -5.47 -7.08 -5.72
C GLY A 75 -5.39 -5.67 -6.33
N LEU A 76 -5.56 -4.64 -5.50
CA LEU A 76 -5.37 -3.24 -5.86
C LEU A 76 -3.92 -2.84 -5.59
N PRO A 77 -3.34 -1.97 -6.43
CA PRO A 77 -2.01 -1.47 -6.18
C PRO A 77 -1.93 -0.60 -4.90
N ILE A 78 -0.75 -0.57 -4.28
CA ILE A 78 -0.48 0.21 -3.07
C ILE A 78 -0.43 1.70 -3.42
N ARG A 79 -1.28 2.49 -2.77
CA ARG A 79 -1.42 3.94 -2.97
C ARG A 79 -0.46 4.74 -2.12
N GLU A 80 0.81 4.68 -2.47
CA GLU A 80 1.87 5.42 -1.77
C GLU A 80 2.68 6.29 -2.73
N GLU A 81 3.31 7.33 -2.19
CA GLU A 81 4.25 8.15 -2.94
C GLU A 81 5.55 7.37 -3.14
N ILE A 82 6.02 7.30 -4.38
CA ILE A 82 7.35 6.75 -4.68
C ILE A 82 8.40 7.81 -4.37
N VAL A 83 9.27 7.52 -3.40
CA VAL A 83 10.38 8.38 -2.98
C VAL A 83 11.61 8.11 -3.84
N ALA A 84 11.89 6.85 -4.13
CA ALA A 84 13.00 6.43 -4.98
C ALA A 84 12.70 5.08 -5.65
N GLN A 85 13.32 4.84 -6.80
CA GLN A 85 13.15 3.59 -7.53
C GLN A 85 14.46 3.20 -8.22
N GLU A 86 14.88 1.95 -8.02
CA GLU A 86 16.05 1.37 -8.67
C GLU A 86 15.72 -0.08 -9.11
N GLY A 87 15.61 -0.30 -10.42
CA GLY A 87 15.17 -1.58 -10.96
C GLY A 87 13.82 -2.02 -10.37
N SER A 88 13.82 -3.16 -9.67
CA SER A 88 12.64 -3.71 -8.99
C SER A 88 12.45 -3.23 -7.55
N LEU A 89 13.38 -2.43 -7.00
CA LEU A 89 13.25 -1.86 -5.66
C LEU A 89 12.51 -0.54 -5.72
N VAL A 90 11.45 -0.42 -4.91
CA VAL A 90 10.67 0.81 -4.81
C VAL A 90 10.61 1.25 -3.34
N LEU A 91 11.19 2.40 -3.05
CA LEU A 91 11.07 3.06 -1.76
C LEU A 91 9.85 3.97 -1.79
N THR A 92 8.91 3.75 -0.88
CA THR A 92 7.67 4.53 -0.78
C THR A 92 7.56 5.26 0.54
N ARG A 93 6.70 6.28 0.59
CA ARG A 93 6.25 6.92 1.83
C ARG A 93 4.81 6.52 2.10
N ASN A 94 4.59 5.78 3.19
CA ASN A 94 3.25 5.36 3.58
C ASN A 94 2.47 6.51 4.26
N SER A 95 1.18 6.29 4.52
CA SER A 95 0.29 7.27 5.15
C SER A 95 0.69 7.63 6.60
N TYR A 96 1.46 6.79 7.27
CA TYR A 96 2.03 7.07 8.59
C TYR A 96 3.31 7.91 8.53
N GLY A 97 3.82 8.20 7.33
CA GLY A 97 5.06 8.94 7.12
C GLY A 97 6.33 8.09 7.27
N ALA A 98 6.22 6.77 7.31
CA ALA A 98 7.38 5.87 7.29
C ALA A 98 7.88 5.65 5.86
N LEU A 99 9.18 5.38 5.73
CA LEU A 99 9.77 4.87 4.50
C LEU A 99 9.58 3.35 4.44
N CYS A 100 8.98 2.86 3.36
CA CYS A 100 8.71 1.45 3.14
C CYS A 100 9.48 0.94 1.91
N LEU A 101 10.23 -0.14 2.08
CA LEU A 101 10.94 -0.79 0.98
C LEU A 101 10.05 -1.89 0.39
N ASN A 102 9.71 -1.74 -0.89
CA ASN A 102 9.01 -2.77 -1.66
C ASN A 102 10.05 -3.50 -2.53
N THR A 103 10.22 -4.80 -2.26
CA THR A 103 11.17 -5.67 -2.97
C THR A 103 10.53 -7.04 -3.22
N PRO A 104 10.76 -7.67 -4.39
CA PRO A 104 10.27 -9.03 -4.64
C PRO A 104 11.00 -10.09 -3.81
N ASN A 105 12.23 -9.80 -3.36
CA ASN A 105 13.06 -10.73 -2.61
C ASN A 105 13.38 -10.14 -1.23
N VAL A 106 13.10 -10.91 -0.17
CA VAL A 106 13.37 -10.52 1.22
C VAL A 106 13.94 -11.72 1.98
N LEU A 107 14.95 -11.46 2.80
CA LEU A 107 15.50 -12.40 3.78
C LEU A 107 15.28 -11.83 5.18
N PHE A 108 14.66 -12.61 6.05
CA PHE A 108 14.56 -12.29 7.47
C PHE A 108 15.62 -13.10 8.21
N ALA A 109 16.54 -12.42 8.89
CA ALA A 109 17.56 -13.02 9.73
C ALA A 109 17.51 -12.37 11.11
N ASP A 110 17.45 -13.19 12.15
CA ASP A 110 17.57 -12.74 13.52
C ASP A 110 19.06 -12.67 13.89
N VAL A 111 19.48 -11.56 14.49
CA VAL A 111 20.90 -11.32 14.85
C VAL A 111 20.97 -11.03 16.33
N ASP A 112 21.47 -12.01 17.08
CA ASP A 112 21.72 -11.88 18.51
C ASP A 112 23.06 -11.19 18.78
N PHE A 113 23.08 -10.27 19.74
CA PHE A 113 24.32 -9.80 20.33
C PHE A 113 24.73 -10.72 21.47
N ALA A 114 26.00 -11.14 21.49
CA ALA A 114 26.54 -11.88 22.63
C ALA A 114 26.35 -11.06 23.92
N HIS A 115 25.71 -11.66 24.93
CA HIS A 115 25.67 -11.09 26.27
C HIS A 115 27.12 -11.05 26.80
N LEU A 116 27.72 -9.86 26.83
CA LEU A 116 28.96 -9.68 27.58
C LEU A 116 28.62 -9.98 29.05
N PRO A 117 29.35 -10.88 29.73
CA PRO A 117 29.18 -11.06 31.15
C PRO A 117 29.41 -9.71 31.81
N ARG A 118 28.41 -9.21 32.55
CA ARG A 118 28.58 -8.02 33.39
C ARG A 118 29.81 -8.29 34.26
N ARG A 119 30.87 -7.48 34.10
CA ARG A 119 32.02 -7.51 35.01
C ARG A 119 31.48 -7.11 36.38
N GLY A 120 31.12 -8.11 37.20
CA GLY A 120 30.82 -7.89 38.59
C GLY A 120 32.03 -7.22 39.22
N LEU A 121 31.84 -6.08 39.88
CA LEU A 121 32.81 -5.62 40.86
C LEU A 121 32.96 -6.76 41.87
N GLY A 122 34.12 -7.41 41.87
CA GLY A 122 34.48 -8.36 42.91
C GLY A 122 34.48 -7.64 44.24
N LEU A 123 33.46 -7.90 45.06
CA LEU A 123 33.56 -7.68 46.49
C LEU A 123 34.47 -8.80 47.03
N VAL A 124 35.71 -8.43 47.32
CA VAL A 124 36.59 -9.21 48.19
C VAL A 124 35.98 -9.12 49.60
N GLY A 125 35.07 -10.05 49.90
CA GLY A 125 34.52 -10.24 51.23
C GLY A 125 35.35 -11.29 51.96
N ALA A 126 36.22 -10.83 52.86
CA ALA A 126 37.03 -11.67 53.71
C ALA A 126 36.18 -12.57 54.63
N CYS A 127 36.71 -13.77 54.83
CA CYS A 127 36.54 -14.70 55.96
C CYS A 127 35.76 -14.17 57.18
N CYS A 128 34.78 -14.95 57.65
CA CYS A 128 34.78 -15.45 59.03
C CYS A 128 33.82 -16.63 59.19
N SER A 129 34.37 -17.72 59.73
CA SER A 129 33.68 -18.86 60.32
C SER A 129 32.91 -18.41 61.58
N TRP A 130 31.73 -19.01 61.79
CA TRP A 130 31.11 -19.54 63.02
C TRP A 130 29.59 -19.39 62.97
#